data_AF-A0A2A6ML64-F1
#
_entry.id   AF-A0A2A6ML64-F1
#
_cell.length_a   1.000
_cell.length_b   1.000
_cell.length_c   1.000
_cell.angle_alpha   90.00
_cell.angle_beta   90.00
_cell.angle_gamma   90.00
#
_symmetry.space_group_name_H-M   'P 1'
#
loop_
_entity.id
_entity.type
_entity.pdbx_description
1 polymer ?
#
loop_
_entity_poly.entity_id
_entity_poly.type
_entity_poly.pdbx_seq_one_letter_code
_entity_poly.pdbx_strand_id
1 'polypeptide(L)'
;MDKRAATPNAANNLLKTFSHLFKWAVEAEHMEVNPVIGVSKVSVKSDGFHPWTVDQVEKYRAHHKLGTKPRLAIDILLFLGLRRSDAVLVGRQHLKDGVISLRTGKTGAWVYLPVFKQLLESIEATPTGDLAFLTTSTGKPFSSGASFGN
;
A
#
# COMPACT_ATOMS: atom_id res chain seq x y z
N MET A 1 -7.51 -17.38 -23.12
CA MET A 1 -7.62 -17.70 -21.68
C MET A 1 -6.80 -18.94 -21.34
N ASP A 2 -6.89 -20.00 -22.14
CA ASP A 2 -6.28 -21.32 -21.90
C ASP A 2 -4.75 -21.31 -21.73
N LYS A 3 -4.02 -20.49 -22.50
CA LYS A 3 -2.57 -20.31 -22.34
C LYS A 3 -2.15 -19.81 -20.94
N ARG A 4 -3.09 -19.31 -20.14
CA ARG A 4 -2.87 -18.82 -18.76
C ARG A 4 -3.72 -19.60 -17.74
N ALA A 5 -4.14 -20.82 -18.05
CA ALA A 5 -4.95 -21.65 -17.14
C ALA A 5 -4.28 -21.85 -15.76
N ALA A 6 -2.95 -21.99 -15.73
CA ALA A 6 -2.17 -22.12 -14.49
C ALA A 6 -2.10 -20.83 -13.64
N THR A 7 -2.48 -19.67 -14.21
CA THR A 7 -2.43 -18.36 -13.55
C THR A 7 -3.75 -17.61 -13.75
N PRO A 8 -4.84 -18.06 -13.11
CA PRO A 8 -6.19 -17.61 -13.46
C PRO A 8 -6.42 -16.12 -13.15
N ASN A 9 -5.77 -15.55 -12.12
CA ASN A 9 -5.77 -14.11 -11.89
C ASN A 9 -5.10 -13.32 -13.02
N ALA A 10 -4.01 -13.83 -13.59
CA ALA A 10 -3.35 -13.21 -14.73
C ALA A 10 -4.20 -13.32 -16.00
N ALA A 11 -4.89 -14.45 -16.20
CA ALA A 11 -5.86 -14.61 -17.28
C ALA A 11 -7.02 -13.60 -17.17
N ASN A 12 -7.58 -13.43 -15.98
CA ASN A 12 -8.66 -12.47 -15.73
C ASN A 12 -8.21 -11.02 -15.90
N ASN A 13 -6.98 -10.68 -15.49
CA ASN A 13 -6.41 -9.35 -15.73
C ASN A 13 -6.22 -9.07 -17.22
N LEU A 14 -5.76 -10.05 -17.99
CA LEU A 14 -5.64 -9.92 -19.45
C LEU A 14 -7.01 -9.69 -20.10
N LEU A 15 -8.02 -10.49 -19.73
CA LEU A 15 -9.38 -10.32 -20.24
C LEU A 15 -9.94 -8.93 -19.90
N LYS A 16 -9.69 -8.43 -18.67
CA LYS A 16 -10.09 -7.07 -18.27
C LYS A 16 -9.43 -6.01 -19.16
N THR A 17 -8.12 -6.13 -19.41
CA THR A 17 -7.39 -5.20 -20.29
C THR A 17 -7.94 -5.21 -21.71
N PHE A 18 -8.13 -6.39 -22.31
CA PHE A 18 -8.68 -6.48 -23.66
C PHE A 18 -10.14 -6.03 -23.73
N SER A 19 -10.93 -6.29 -22.70
CA SER A 19 -12.31 -5.79 -22.63
C SER A 19 -12.37 -4.27 -22.72
N HIS A 20 -11.50 -3.56 -22.00
CA HIS A 20 -11.41 -2.10 -22.12
C HIS A 20 -10.87 -1.64 -23.48
N LEU A 21 -9.81 -2.30 -23.99
CA LEU A 21 -9.20 -1.94 -25.29
C LEU A 21 -10.20 -2.07 -26.44
N PHE A 22 -10.87 -3.21 -26.56
CA PHE A 22 -11.81 -3.45 -27.65
C PHE A 22 -13.12 -2.69 -27.49
N LYS A 23 -13.52 -2.38 -26.25
CA LYS A 23 -14.62 -1.44 -26.02
C LYS A 23 -14.29 -0.07 -26.62
N TRP A 24 -13.11 0.46 -26.31
CA TRP A 24 -12.63 1.72 -26.89
C TRP A 24 -12.52 1.63 -28.43
N ALA A 25 -11.99 0.53 -28.97
CA ALA A 25 -11.84 0.37 -30.43
C ALA A 25 -13.17 0.37 -31.18
N VAL A 26 -14.25 -0.17 -30.58
CA VAL A 26 -15.60 -0.07 -31.13
C VAL A 26 -16.12 1.37 -31.04
N GLU A 27 -15.97 2.02 -29.89
CA GLU A 27 -16.39 3.43 -29.69
C GLU A 27 -15.65 4.41 -30.63
N ALA A 28 -14.42 4.07 -31.01
CA ALA A 28 -13.58 4.83 -31.94
C ALA A 28 -13.72 4.38 -33.41
N GLU A 29 -14.69 3.51 -33.73
CA GLU A 29 -14.97 3.02 -35.09
C GLU A 29 -13.80 2.30 -35.78
N HIS A 30 -12.81 1.83 -35.02
CA HIS A 30 -11.74 0.98 -35.54
C HIS A 30 -12.19 -0.47 -35.80
N MET A 31 -13.32 -0.86 -35.20
CA MET A 31 -13.95 -2.16 -35.44
C MET A 31 -15.44 -2.11 -35.15
N GLU A 32 -16.21 -3.01 -35.77
CA GLU A 32 -17.66 -3.07 -35.58
C GLU A 32 -18.08 -3.88 -34.34
N VAL A 33 -17.33 -4.93 -33.99
CA VAL A 33 -17.72 -5.89 -32.96
C VAL A 33 -16.57 -6.16 -32.00
N ASN A 34 -16.84 -6.10 -30.70
CA ASN A 34 -15.86 -6.42 -29.67
C ASN A 34 -15.68 -7.96 -29.52
N PRO A 35 -14.50 -8.53 -29.83
CA PRO A 35 -14.26 -9.97 -29.85
C PRO A 35 -14.19 -10.62 -28.46
N VAL A 36 -14.19 -9.84 -27.38
CA VAL A 36 -14.18 -10.39 -26.01
C VAL A 36 -15.59 -10.56 -25.44
N ILE A 37 -16.63 -10.12 -26.15
CA ILE A 37 -18.03 -10.35 -25.74
C ILE A 37 -18.27 -11.86 -25.69
N GLY A 38 -18.87 -12.33 -24.59
CA GLY A 38 -19.14 -13.76 -24.36
C GLY A 38 -17.99 -14.54 -23.73
N VAL A 39 -16.80 -13.97 -23.57
CA VAL A 39 -15.68 -14.64 -22.88
C VAL A 39 -15.83 -14.48 -21.37
N SER A 40 -16.03 -15.59 -20.66
CA SER A 40 -16.20 -15.61 -19.21
C SER A 40 -14.87 -15.51 -18.46
N LYS A 41 -14.89 -14.89 -17.28
CA LYS A 41 -13.75 -14.91 -16.35
C LYS A 41 -13.57 -16.32 -15.78
N VAL A 42 -12.32 -16.67 -15.47
CA VAL A 42 -12.01 -17.90 -14.74
C VAL A 42 -12.37 -17.70 -13.27
N SER A 43 -13.15 -18.63 -12.70
CA SER A 43 -13.43 -18.63 -11.26
C SER A 43 -12.15 -18.90 -10.47
N VAL A 44 -11.85 -18.03 -9.51
CA VAL A 44 -10.69 -18.16 -8.61
C VAL A 44 -11.19 -18.29 -7.19
N LYS A 45 -10.95 -19.44 -6.56
CA LYS A 45 -11.12 -19.62 -5.11
C LYS A 45 -9.75 -19.42 -4.46
N SER A 46 -9.64 -18.43 -3.60
CA SER A 46 -8.41 -18.12 -2.84
C SER A 46 -8.79 -17.38 -1.58
N ASP A 47 -8.14 -17.70 -0.47
CA ASP A 47 -8.28 -16.97 0.79
C ASP A 47 -7.53 -15.62 0.78
N GLY A 48 -6.85 -15.30 -0.34
CA GLY A 48 -6.11 -14.07 -0.52
C GLY A 48 -4.77 -14.06 0.20
N PHE A 49 -4.36 -12.88 0.68
CA PHE A 49 -3.14 -12.72 1.45
C PHE A 49 -3.43 -12.91 2.94
N HIS A 50 -2.56 -13.65 3.63
CA HIS A 50 -2.67 -13.89 5.07
C HIS A 50 -2.70 -12.56 5.86
N PRO A 51 -3.79 -12.26 6.59
CA PRO A 51 -3.85 -11.10 7.48
C PRO A 51 -3.04 -11.36 8.74
N TRP A 52 -2.24 -10.37 9.16
CA TRP A 52 -1.45 -10.51 10.38
C TRP A 52 -2.34 -10.66 11.61
N THR A 53 -2.03 -11.65 12.44
CA THR A 53 -2.65 -11.79 13.77
C THR A 53 -1.96 -10.88 14.77
N VAL A 54 -2.64 -10.60 15.90
CA VAL A 54 -2.03 -9.86 17.01
C VAL A 54 -0.76 -10.55 17.50
N ASP A 55 -0.74 -11.87 17.61
CA ASP A 55 0.45 -12.63 18.01
C ASP A 55 1.62 -12.47 17.04
N GLN A 56 1.36 -12.37 15.74
CA GLN A 56 2.40 -12.12 14.73
C GLN A 56 2.95 -10.69 14.84
N VAL A 57 2.09 -9.71 15.07
CA VAL A 57 2.51 -8.33 15.37
C VAL A 57 3.40 -8.30 16.61
N GLU A 58 2.99 -8.98 17.69
CA GLU A 58 3.74 -8.99 18.94
C GLU A 58 5.08 -9.76 18.81
N LYS A 59 5.12 -10.85 18.06
CA LYS A 59 6.39 -11.53 17.70
C LYS A 59 7.33 -10.60 16.93
N TYR A 60 6.80 -9.86 15.96
CA TYR A 60 7.59 -8.88 15.19
C TYR A 60 8.11 -7.75 16.08
N ARG A 61 7.26 -7.21 16.97
CA ARG A 61 7.62 -6.18 17.96
C ARG A 61 8.63 -6.69 18.99
N ALA A 62 8.57 -7.97 19.37
CA ALA A 62 9.54 -8.58 20.26
C ALA A 62 10.91 -8.75 19.60
N HIS A 63 10.92 -9.09 18.31
CA HIS A 63 12.15 -9.20 17.51
C HIS A 63 12.77 -7.82 17.20
N HIS A 64 11.97 -6.87 16.73
CA HIS A 64 12.39 -5.49 16.44
C HIS A 64 12.08 -4.57 17.62
N LYS A 65 13.10 -4.30 18.43
CA LYS A 65 12.99 -3.46 19.63
C LYS A 65 12.63 -2.01 19.29
N LEU A 66 12.07 -1.31 20.27
CA LEU A 66 11.82 0.13 20.22
C LEU A 66 13.11 0.87 19.82
N GLY A 67 12.98 1.89 18.98
CA GLY A 67 14.11 2.65 18.42
C GLY A 67 14.70 2.09 17.13
N THR A 68 14.23 0.93 16.67
CA THR A 68 14.63 0.37 15.37
C THR A 68 13.69 0.82 14.24
N LYS A 69 14.23 1.00 13.03
CA LYS A 69 13.43 1.38 11.85
C LYS A 69 12.28 0.39 11.54
N PRO A 70 12.47 -0.94 11.60
CA PRO A 70 11.38 -1.88 11.35
C PRO A 70 10.27 -1.78 12.42
N ARG A 71 10.64 -1.48 13.67
CA ARG A 71 9.66 -1.23 14.74
C ARG A 71 8.83 0.02 14.48
N LEU A 72 9.47 1.13 14.15
CA LEU A 72 8.76 2.37 13.79
C LEU A 72 7.85 2.17 12.56
N ALA A 73 8.33 1.41 11.57
CA ALA A 73 7.58 1.11 10.36
C ALA A 73 6.26 0.38 10.66
N ILE A 74 6.27 -0.67 11.48
CA ILE A 74 5.04 -1.39 11.81
C ILE A 74 4.10 -0.54 12.67
N ASP A 75 4.65 0.26 13.59
CA ASP A 75 3.84 1.11 14.47
C ASP A 75 3.14 2.22 13.65
N ILE A 76 3.83 2.86 12.69
CA ILE A 76 3.21 3.82 11.77
C ILE A 76 2.06 3.16 10.97
N LEU A 77 2.28 1.97 10.42
CA LEU A 77 1.27 1.28 9.61
C LEU A 77 0.04 0.89 10.44
N LEU A 78 0.24 0.38 11.65
CA LEU A 78 -0.83 -0.07 12.54
C LEU A 78 -1.63 1.10 13.13
N PHE A 79 -0.95 2.13 13.63
CA PHE A 79 -1.63 3.23 14.33
C PHE A 79 -2.27 4.24 13.38
N LEU A 80 -1.67 4.49 12.21
CA LEU A 80 -2.16 5.50 11.27
C LEU A 80 -3.05 4.92 10.17
N GLY A 81 -2.99 3.60 9.92
CA GLY A 81 -3.79 2.96 8.86
C GLY A 81 -3.49 3.49 7.45
N LEU A 82 -2.35 4.16 7.28
CA LEU A 82 -1.96 4.75 6.01
C LEU A 82 -1.58 3.67 5.00
N ARG A 83 -1.82 3.96 3.72
CA ARG A 83 -1.27 3.13 2.65
C ARG A 83 0.24 3.23 2.67
N ARG A 84 0.92 2.16 2.27
CA ARG A 84 2.38 2.09 2.17
C ARG A 84 3.02 3.32 1.52
N SER A 85 2.42 3.86 0.46
CA SER A 85 2.90 5.06 -0.24
C SER A 85 2.78 6.35 0.58
N ASP A 86 1.79 6.45 1.46
CA ASP A 86 1.58 7.62 2.31
C ASP A 86 2.40 7.49 3.62
N ALA A 87 2.53 6.26 4.13
CA ALA A 87 3.29 5.94 5.34
C ALA A 87 4.79 6.28 5.22
N VAL A 88 5.35 6.26 4.01
CA VAL A 88 6.75 6.66 3.79
C VAL A 88 6.93 8.18 3.65
N LEU A 89 5.85 8.93 3.48
CA LEU A 89 5.86 10.39 3.33
C LEU A 89 5.49 11.12 4.62
N VAL A 90 4.73 10.47 5.50
CA VAL A 90 4.34 11.04 6.80
C VAL A 90 5.57 11.36 7.65
N GLY A 91 5.50 12.46 8.39
CA GLY A 91 6.64 13.00 9.11
C GLY A 91 6.31 14.25 9.89
N ARG A 92 7.34 14.89 10.45
CA ARG A 92 7.21 15.99 11.45
C ARG A 92 6.34 17.13 10.96
N GLN A 93 6.47 17.51 9.69
CA GLN A 93 5.69 18.59 9.06
C GLN A 93 4.16 18.34 9.05
N HIS A 94 3.74 17.08 9.16
CA HIS A 94 2.33 16.71 9.18
C HIS A 94 1.75 16.67 10.60
N LEU A 95 2.60 16.63 11.62
CA LEU A 95 2.20 16.50 13.02
C LEU A 95 2.06 17.88 13.66
N LYS A 96 0.84 18.21 14.08
CA LYS A 96 0.54 19.42 14.86
C LYS A 96 -0.45 19.08 15.97
N ASP A 97 -0.17 19.52 17.18
CA ASP A 97 -1.04 19.36 18.35
C ASP A 97 -1.52 17.90 18.55
N GLY A 98 -0.62 16.92 18.33
CA GLY A 98 -0.92 15.50 18.47
C GLY A 98 -1.73 14.89 17.33
N VAL A 99 -1.98 15.63 16.24
CA VAL A 99 -2.73 15.15 15.07
C VAL A 99 -1.87 15.22 13.82
N ILE A 100 -1.81 14.10 13.09
CA ILE A 100 -1.23 14.04 11.75
C ILE A 100 -2.28 14.45 10.73
N SER A 101 -2.00 15.49 9.95
CA SER A 101 -2.86 15.97 8.86
C SER A 101 -2.14 15.87 7.52
N LEU A 102 -2.69 15.12 6.57
CA LEU A 102 -2.12 15.02 5.21
C LEU A 102 -3.18 14.73 4.14
N ARG A 103 -2.84 15.04 2.89
CA ARG A 103 -3.59 14.65 1.70
C ARG A 103 -3.05 13.33 1.17
N THR A 104 -3.89 12.29 1.14
CA THR A 104 -3.49 10.95 0.66
C THR A 104 -3.19 10.94 -0.83
N GLY A 105 -2.13 10.24 -1.25
CA GLY A 105 -1.68 10.23 -2.64
C GLY A 105 -2.64 9.49 -3.58
N LYS A 106 -3.27 8.40 -3.13
CA LYS A 106 -4.13 7.57 -4.01
C LYS A 106 -5.46 8.22 -4.34
N THR A 107 -6.12 8.84 -3.36
CA THR A 107 -7.49 9.36 -3.52
C THR A 107 -7.57 10.87 -3.40
N GLY A 108 -6.48 11.56 -3.01
CA GLY A 108 -6.48 13.01 -2.83
C GLY A 108 -7.31 13.48 -1.63
N ALA A 109 -7.74 12.57 -0.75
CA ALA A 109 -8.55 12.87 0.42
C ALA A 109 -7.67 13.37 1.56
N TRP A 110 -8.15 14.40 2.28
CA TRP A 110 -7.56 14.84 3.54
C TRP A 110 -7.89 13.84 4.66
N VAL A 111 -6.89 13.49 5.45
CA VAL A 111 -7.03 12.65 6.64
C VAL A 111 -6.43 13.36 7.86
N TYR A 112 -7.06 13.16 9.00
CA TYR A 112 -6.68 13.73 10.29
C TYR A 112 -6.59 12.58 11.29
N LEU A 113 -5.38 12.22 11.68
CA LEU A 113 -5.08 10.98 12.39
C LEU A 113 -4.49 11.32 13.76
N PRO A 114 -5.18 11.02 14.87
CA PRO A 114 -4.64 11.26 16.21
C PRO A 114 -3.43 10.36 16.45
N VAL A 115 -2.37 10.94 17.02
CA VAL A 115 -1.15 10.23 17.39
C VAL A 115 -1.28 9.74 18.82
N PHE A 116 -1.42 8.43 18.99
CA PHE A 116 -1.42 7.78 20.30
C PHE A 116 -0.02 7.81 20.91
N LYS A 117 0.04 7.78 22.25
CA LYS A 117 1.28 7.82 23.03
C LYS A 117 2.30 6.77 22.56
N GLN A 118 1.85 5.54 22.27
CA GLN A 118 2.72 4.45 21.83
C GLN A 118 3.41 4.76 20.49
N LEU A 119 2.71 5.43 19.57
CA LEU A 119 3.30 5.84 18.31
C LEU A 119 4.32 6.96 18.53
N LEU A 120 4.00 7.92 19.41
CA LEU A 120 4.93 9.00 19.76
C LEU A 120 6.22 8.45 20.38
N GLU A 121 6.11 7.52 21.33
CA GLU A 121 7.26 6.81 21.95
C GLU A 121 8.12 6.12 20.88
N SER A 122 7.50 5.48 19.89
CA SER A 122 8.25 4.85 18.79
C SER A 122 8.94 5.88 17.89
N ILE A 123 8.31 7.02 17.61
CA ILE A 123 8.88 8.11 16.80
C ILE A 123 10.07 8.74 17.53
N GLU A 124 9.94 9.01 18.83
CA GLU A 124 10.98 9.63 19.65
C GLU A 124 12.19 8.72 19.87
N ALA A 125 11.95 7.42 20.06
CA ALA A 125 13.03 6.46 20.28
C ALA A 125 13.84 6.13 19.01
N THR A 126 13.30 6.42 17.81
CA THR A 126 13.90 5.98 16.54
C THR A 126 14.53 7.16 15.80
N PRO A 127 15.77 7.04 15.28
CA PRO A 127 16.33 8.07 14.41
C PRO A 127 15.48 8.27 13.15
N THR A 128 14.84 9.43 13.04
CA THR A 128 14.01 9.85 11.88
C THR A 128 14.79 10.75 10.92
N GLY A 129 14.21 11.03 9.75
CA GLY A 129 14.68 12.12 8.91
C GLY A 129 14.11 13.47 9.32
N ASP A 130 14.48 14.51 8.58
CA ASP A 130 14.01 15.88 8.80
C ASP A 130 12.52 16.02 8.47
N LEU A 131 12.11 15.54 7.29
CA LEU A 131 10.74 15.71 6.78
C LEU A 131 9.86 14.46 6.94
N ALA A 132 10.45 13.27 6.89
CA ALA A 132 9.75 11.98 6.95
C ALA A 132 10.20 11.15 8.17
N PHE A 133 9.27 10.46 8.82
CA PHE A 133 9.60 9.59 9.95
C PHE A 133 10.39 8.35 9.51
N LEU A 134 10.01 7.77 8.36
CA LEU A 134 10.68 6.61 7.79
C LEU A 134 11.74 7.03 6.77
N THR A 135 12.97 6.56 6.98
CA THR A 135 14.10 6.82 6.08
C THR A 135 14.82 5.52 5.70
N THR A 136 15.50 5.56 4.54
CA THR A 136 16.38 4.49 4.07
C THR A 136 17.58 4.31 5.02
N SER A 137 18.39 3.26 4.80
CA SER A 137 19.65 3.07 5.54
C SER A 137 20.58 4.27 5.49
N THR A 138 20.52 5.08 4.42
CA THR A 138 21.32 6.29 4.22
C THR A 138 20.67 7.58 4.77
N GLY A 139 19.55 7.46 5.51
CA GLY A 139 18.88 8.59 6.15
C GLY A 139 18.01 9.44 5.22
N LYS A 140 17.93 9.08 3.93
CA LYS A 140 17.07 9.78 2.95
C LYS A 140 15.63 9.28 3.06
N PRO A 141 14.62 10.11 2.74
CA PRO A 141 13.25 9.64 2.55
C PRO A 141 13.17 8.55 1.47
N PHE A 142 12.21 7.63 1.59
CA PHE A 142 11.94 6.67 0.53
C PHE A 142 11.39 7.38 -0.71
N SER A 143 11.83 6.95 -1.89
CA SER A 143 11.39 7.51 -3.17
C SER A 143 9.95 7.16 -3.54
N SER A 144 9.43 6.04 -3.03
CA SER A 144 8.05 5.60 -3.25
C SER A 144 7.68 4.53 -2.24
N GLY A 145 6.39 4.20 -2.14
CA GLY A 145 5.96 3.01 -1.38
C GLY A 145 6.60 1.71 -1.89
N ALA A 146 6.98 1.62 -3.18
CA ALA A 146 7.58 0.41 -3.75
C ALA A 146 9.04 0.18 -3.31
N SER A 147 9.76 1.22 -2.88
CA SER A 147 11.11 1.09 -2.32
C SER A 147 11.11 0.77 -0.83
N PHE A 148 9.93 0.59 -0.22
CA PHE A 148 9.76 0.26 1.19
C PHE A 148 9.12 -1.13 1.36
N GLY A 149 9.72 -1.95 2.22
CA GLY A 149 9.30 -3.33 2.51
C GLY A 149 9.91 -4.40 1.59
N ASN A 150 11.05 -4.10 0.94
CA ASN A 150 11.88 -5.07 0.22
C ASN A 150 13.06 -5.52 1.06
#